data_AF-A0A7X3U347-F1
#
_entry.id   AF-A0A7X3U347-F1
#
_cell.length_a   1.000
_cell.length_b   1.000
_cell.length_c   1.000
_cell.angle_alpha   90.00
_cell.angle_beta   90.00
_cell.angle_gamma   90.00
#
_symmetry.space_group_name_H-M   'P 1'
#
loop_
_entity.id
_entity.type
_entity.pdbx_description
1 polymer ?
#
loop_
_entity_poly.entity_id
_entity_poly.type
_entity_poly.pdbx_seq_one_letter_code
_entity_poly.pdbx_strand_id
1 'polypeptide(L)'
;MSEPQRRGVLERWAEVLPITPQTPRITLGEGDTPLVRSVAIERELGVDELWFKLESSNPTGSFKDRGMVVAVAKAMERGAQAVLCASTGNTSASAA
;
A
#
# COMPACT_ATOMS: atom_id res chain seq x y z
N MET A 1 -14.41 -4.13 -20.15
CA MET A 1 -14.25 -2.75 -19.64
C MET A 1 -13.01 -2.76 -18.77
N SER A 2 -11.98 -1.97 -19.06
CA SER A 2 -10.78 -1.92 -18.22
C SER A 2 -11.15 -1.33 -16.86
N GLU A 3 -10.76 -2.00 -15.78
CA GLU A 3 -10.92 -1.50 -14.42
C GLU A 3 -10.22 -0.12 -14.32
N PRO A 4 -10.84 0.91 -13.72
CA PRO A 4 -10.17 2.20 -13.58
C PRO A 4 -8.89 2.01 -12.77
N GLN A 5 -7.76 2.42 -13.34
CA GLN A 5 -6.46 2.24 -12.72
C GLN A 5 -6.40 3.00 -11.40
N ARG A 6 -6.13 2.28 -10.30
CA ARG A 6 -6.00 2.88 -8.97
C ARG A 6 -4.88 3.91 -8.99
N ARG A 7 -5.12 5.10 -8.41
CA ARG A 7 -4.16 6.23 -8.39
C ARG A 7 -2.84 5.89 -7.68
N GLY A 8 -2.82 4.89 -6.78
CA GLY A 8 -1.67 4.58 -5.93
C GLY A 8 -1.54 5.53 -4.73
N VAL A 9 -0.64 5.20 -3.80
CA VAL A 9 -0.43 5.96 -2.56
C VAL A 9 0.24 7.30 -2.83
N LEU A 10 1.24 7.36 -3.72
CA LEU A 10 2.00 8.59 -3.98
C LEU A 10 1.13 9.71 -4.55
N GLU A 11 0.25 9.39 -5.50
CA GLU A 11 -0.64 10.37 -6.12
C GLU A 11 -1.76 10.79 -5.15
N ARG A 12 -2.40 9.82 -4.48
CA ARG A 12 -3.55 10.10 -3.63
C ARG A 12 -3.21 10.90 -2.38
N TRP A 13 -2.04 10.67 -1.81
CA TRP A 13 -1.61 11.28 -0.54
C TRP A 13 -0.45 12.26 -0.73
N ALA A 14 -0.35 12.83 -1.93
CA ALA A 14 0.71 13.72 -2.34
C ALA A 14 0.95 14.88 -1.36
N GLU A 15 -0.13 15.45 -0.81
CA GLU A 15 -0.10 16.61 0.07
C GLU A 15 0.50 16.34 1.46
N VAL A 16 0.56 15.07 1.88
CA VAL A 16 1.01 14.67 3.23
C VAL A 16 2.25 13.78 3.22
N LEU A 17 2.76 13.43 2.04
CA LEU A 17 3.96 12.63 1.86
C LEU A 17 5.17 13.52 1.52
N PRO A 18 6.42 13.09 1.83
CA PRO A 18 7.64 13.85 1.55
C PRO A 18 8.04 13.76 0.06
N ILE A 19 7.11 14.08 -0.83
CA ILE A 19 7.28 14.04 -2.29
C ILE A 19 7.65 15.42 -2.84
N THR A 20 8.48 15.42 -3.87
CA THR A 20 8.92 16.62 -4.60
C THR A 20 8.49 16.49 -6.07
N PRO A 21 8.69 17.54 -6.90
CA PRO A 21 8.59 17.41 -8.35
C PRO A 21 9.57 16.38 -8.94
N GLN A 22 10.67 16.08 -8.23
CA GLN A 22 11.67 15.12 -8.65
C GLN A 22 11.34 13.68 -8.20
N THR A 23 10.43 13.50 -7.23
CA THR A 23 10.04 12.16 -6.78
C THR A 23 9.28 11.42 -7.89
N PRO A 24 9.77 10.27 -8.39
CA PRO A 24 9.07 9.48 -9.39
C PRO A 24 7.68 9.04 -8.89
N ARG A 25 6.65 9.17 -9.74
CA ARG A 25 5.27 8.75 -9.44
C ARG A 25 5.05 7.29 -9.85
N ILE A 26 5.82 6.39 -9.23
CA ILE A 26 5.66 4.93 -9.42
C ILE A 26 4.43 4.42 -8.66
N THR A 27 3.82 3.34 -9.16
CA THR A 27 2.64 2.73 -8.55
C THR A 27 2.46 1.31 -9.07
N LEU A 28 1.99 0.41 -8.21
CA LEU A 28 1.43 -0.89 -8.60
C LEU A 28 -0.09 -0.93 -8.40
N GLY A 29 -0.71 0.22 -8.09
CA GLY A 29 -2.11 0.33 -7.70
C GLY A 29 -2.34 0.04 -6.22
N GLU A 30 -1.31 0.19 -5.39
CA GLU A 30 -1.39 -0.02 -3.94
C GLU A 30 -2.27 1.01 -3.23
N GLY A 31 -2.78 0.62 -2.06
CA GLY A 31 -3.79 1.36 -1.33
C GLY A 31 -5.20 1.13 -1.85
N ASP A 32 -6.11 1.99 -1.41
CA ASP A 32 -7.56 1.90 -1.68
C ASP A 32 -8.16 0.49 -1.45
N THR A 33 -7.61 -0.21 -0.46
CA THR A 33 -8.04 -1.57 -0.09
C THR A 33 -9.46 -1.57 0.47
N PRO A 34 -10.22 -2.66 0.28
CA PRO A 34 -11.59 -2.76 0.80
C PRO A 34 -11.67 -2.54 2.32
N LEU A 35 -12.72 -1.86 2.76
CA LEU A 35 -13.15 -1.79 4.15
C LEU A 35 -14.48 -2.55 4.25
N VAL A 36 -14.45 -3.74 4.87
CA VAL A 36 -15.56 -4.71 4.80
C VAL A 36 -16.13 -4.95 6.18
N ARG A 37 -17.43 -4.69 6.36
CA ARG A 37 -18.15 -4.96 7.61
C ARG A 37 -18.38 -6.46 7.82
N SER A 38 -18.24 -6.95 9.04
CA SER A 38 -18.48 -8.35 9.39
C SER A 38 -19.67 -8.53 10.32
N VAL A 39 -20.86 -8.72 9.73
CA VAL A 39 -22.10 -8.94 10.48
C VAL A 39 -22.08 -10.25 11.28
N ALA A 40 -21.38 -11.27 10.80
CA ALA A 40 -21.31 -12.56 11.49
C ALA A 40 -20.52 -12.45 12.81
N ILE A 41 -19.35 -11.80 12.76
CA ILE A 41 -18.48 -11.65 13.93
C ILE A 41 -19.03 -10.60 14.89
N GLU A 42 -19.71 -9.55 14.40
CA GLU A 42 -20.49 -8.61 15.24
C GLU A 42 -21.43 -9.36 16.19
N ARG A 43 -22.21 -10.30 15.65
CA ARG A 43 -23.14 -11.14 16.44
C ARG A 43 -22.44 -12.07 17.41
N GLU A 44 -21.32 -12.65 17.00
CA GLU A 44 -20.55 -13.58 17.82
C GLU A 44 -19.90 -12.86 19.02
N LEU A 45 -19.37 -11.65 18.81
CA LEU A 45 -18.68 -10.88 19.83
C LEU A 45 -19.61 -9.95 20.64
N GLY A 46 -20.86 -9.76 20.21
CA GLY A 46 -21.80 -8.83 20.84
C GLY A 46 -21.41 -7.36 20.68
N VAL A 47 -20.81 -6.99 19.54
CA VAL A 47 -20.40 -5.61 19.22
C VAL A 47 -21.27 -5.02 18.11
N ASP A 48 -21.46 -3.69 18.13
CA ASP A 48 -22.35 -3.01 17.18
C ASP A 48 -21.77 -2.93 15.76
N GLU A 49 -20.48 -2.64 15.64
CA GLU A 49 -19.79 -2.53 14.34
C GLU A 49 -18.39 -3.12 14.37
N LEU A 50 -18.09 -4.00 13.41
CA LEU A 50 -16.77 -4.55 13.19
C LEU A 50 -16.42 -4.51 11.71
N TRP A 51 -15.28 -3.88 11.39
CA TRP A 51 -14.82 -3.67 10.03
C TRP A 51 -13.41 -4.22 9.83
N PHE A 52 -13.19 -4.87 8.70
CA PHE A 52 -11.89 -5.35 8.26
C PHE A 52 -11.31 -4.46 7.18
N LYS A 53 -10.11 -3.95 7.42
CA LYS A 53 -9.30 -3.29 6.39
C LYS A 53 -8.46 -4.34 5.67
N LEU A 54 -8.87 -4.74 4.47
CA LEU A 54 -8.29 -5.88 3.75
C LEU A 54 -6.98 -5.52 3.04
N GLU A 55 -5.91 -5.36 3.82
CA GLU A 55 -4.58 -5.00 3.33
C GLU A 55 -3.91 -6.08 2.48
N SER A 56 -4.44 -7.31 2.50
CA SER A 56 -4.03 -8.38 1.59
C SER A 56 -4.45 -8.13 0.14
N SER A 57 -5.33 -7.17 -0.14
CA SER A 57 -5.71 -6.76 -1.50
C SER A 57 -4.76 -5.75 -2.14
N ASN A 58 -3.64 -5.43 -1.50
CA ASN A 58 -2.53 -4.72 -2.14
C ASN A 58 -1.81 -5.65 -3.13
N PRO A 59 -1.07 -5.10 -4.11
CA PRO A 59 -0.45 -5.86 -5.20
C PRO A 59 0.39 -7.07 -4.79
N THR A 60 1.19 -6.97 -3.72
CA THR A 60 2.04 -8.05 -3.22
C THR A 60 1.42 -8.84 -2.07
N GLY A 61 0.14 -8.58 -1.77
CA GLY A 61 -0.60 -9.30 -0.74
C GLY A 61 -0.41 -8.76 0.68
N SER A 62 0.13 -7.55 0.86
CA SER A 62 0.27 -6.97 2.21
C SER A 62 0.30 -5.45 2.24
N PHE A 63 0.11 -4.88 3.43
CA PHE A 63 0.22 -3.44 3.66
C PHE A 63 1.62 -2.85 3.38
N LYS A 64 2.65 -3.70 3.23
CA LYS A 64 4.04 -3.25 3.02
C LYS A 64 4.18 -2.42 1.74
N ASP A 65 3.34 -2.67 0.73
CA ASP A 65 3.32 -1.93 -0.53
C ASP A 65 3.13 -0.43 -0.32
N ARG A 66 2.30 -0.04 0.66
CA ARG A 66 2.04 1.37 0.98
C ARG A 66 3.31 2.12 1.38
N GLY A 67 4.17 1.47 2.17
CA GLY A 67 5.43 2.07 2.60
C GLY A 67 6.53 1.90 1.55
N MET A 68 6.54 0.74 0.88
CA MET A 68 7.59 0.41 -0.07
C MET A 68 7.57 1.30 -1.30
N VAL A 69 6.39 1.64 -1.83
CA VAL A 69 6.28 2.57 -2.96
C VAL A 69 6.91 3.94 -2.64
N VAL A 70 6.74 4.44 -1.41
CA VAL A 70 7.35 5.69 -0.95
C VAL A 70 8.86 5.51 -0.80
N ALA A 71 9.30 4.43 -0.15
CA ALA A 71 10.73 4.16 0.07
C ALA A 71 11.50 4.03 -1.25
N VAL A 72 10.97 3.26 -2.21
CA VAL A 72 11.58 3.05 -3.53
C VAL A 72 11.56 4.35 -4.34
N ALA A 73 10.46 5.11 -4.35
CA ALA A 73 10.41 6.40 -5.05
C ALA A 73 11.47 7.38 -4.52
N LYS A 74 11.65 7.46 -3.18
CA LYS A 74 12.69 8.31 -2.59
C LYS A 74 14.10 7.77 -2.83
N ALA A 75 14.28 6.45 -2.91
CA ALA A 75 15.57 5.86 -3.27
C ALA A 75 15.96 6.23 -4.72
N MET A 76 15.01 6.11 -5.65
CA MET A 76 15.19 6.51 -7.05
C MET A 76 15.48 8.00 -7.19
N GLU A 77 14.75 8.87 -6.48
CA GLU A 77 15.00 10.32 -6.45
C GLU A 77 16.43 10.66 -6.00
N ARG A 78 17.00 9.85 -5.09
CA ARG A 78 18.38 9.99 -4.60
C ARG A 78 19.42 9.33 -5.51
N GLY A 79 19.01 8.75 -6.64
CA GLY A 79 19.89 8.08 -7.59
C GLY A 79 20.36 6.69 -7.16
N ALA A 80 19.71 6.07 -6.17
CA ALA A 80 20.05 4.70 -5.76
C ALA A 80 19.79 3.72 -6.90
N GLN A 81 20.72 2.78 -7.11
CA GLN A 81 20.63 1.75 -8.16
C GLN A 81 20.05 0.42 -7.66
N ALA A 82 19.97 0.26 -6.34
CA ALA A 82 19.46 -0.95 -5.70
C ALA A 82 18.84 -0.63 -4.34
N VAL A 83 17.93 -1.49 -3.90
CA VAL A 83 17.40 -1.54 -2.54
C VAL A 83 17.72 -2.88 -1.92
N LEU A 84 17.90 -2.91 -0.60
CA LEU A 84 18.17 -4.13 0.15
C LEU A 84 17.36 -4.11 1.43
N CYS A 85 16.77 -5.26 1.79
CA CYS A 85 16.10 -5.44 3.07
C CYS A 85 16.44 -6.80 3.66
N ALA A 86 16.59 -6.85 4.98
CA ALA A 86 16.56 -8.10 5.73
C ALA A 86 15.12 -8.32 6.21
N SER A 87 14.48 -9.37 5.71
CA SER A 87 13.06 -9.63 5.93
C SER A 87 12.77 -11.11 5.88
N THR A 88 11.77 -11.54 6.64
CA THR A 88 11.29 -12.94 6.68
C THR A 88 10.09 -13.19 5.75
N GLY A 89 9.63 -12.20 4.96
CA GLY A 89 8.48 -12.39 4.07
C GLY A 89 7.99 -11.12 3.36
N ASN A 90 6.84 -10.60 3.76
CA ASN A 90 6.10 -9.57 3.02
C ASN A 90 6.89 -8.31 2.64
N THR A 91 7.84 -7.86 3.48
CA THR A 91 8.67 -6.70 3.14
C THR A 91 9.60 -6.99 1.96
N SER A 92 10.20 -8.19 1.91
CA SER A 92 11.06 -8.60 0.79
C SER A 92 10.25 -8.88 -0.47
N ALA A 93 9.03 -9.40 -0.35
CA ALA A 93 8.12 -9.54 -1.49
C ALA A 93 7.70 -8.18 -2.07
N SER A 94 7.49 -7.18 -1.23
CA SER A 94 7.15 -5.81 -1.63
C SER A 94 8.33 -5.05 -2.25
N ALA A 95 9.56 -5.32 -1.77
CA ALA A 95 10.78 -4.63 -2.19
C ALA A 95 11.36 -5.11 -3.52
N ALA A 96 11.03 -6.35 -3.94
CA ALA A 96 11.57 -7.02 -5.12
C ALA A 96 10.76 -6.69 -6.38
#